data_AF-A0A947BCI5-F1
#
_entry.id   AF-A0A947BCI5-F1
#
_cell.length_a   1.000
_cell.length_b   1.000
_cell.length_c   1.000
_cell.angle_alpha   90.00
_cell.angle_beta   90.00
_cell.angle_gamma   90.00
#
_symmetry.space_group_name_H-M   'P 1'
#
loop_
_entity.id
_entity.type
_entity.pdbx_description
1 polymer ?
#
loop_
_entity_poly.entity_id
_entity_poly.type
_entity_poly.pdbx_seq_one_letter_code
_entity_poly.pdbx_strand_id
1 'polypeptide(L)' 'MYLGLDLGTSGLKAIVIDDTQRLVASASAAIDGSRPHPGWSEQNPADWIAATETALTD' A
#
# COMPACT_ATOMS: atom_id res chain seq x y z
N MET A 1 16.52 10.81 -4.07
CA MET A 1 15.62 9.65 -3.96
C MET A 1 14.19 10.13 -3.96
N TYR A 2 13.26 9.33 -4.47
CA TYR A 2 11.83 9.67 -4.53
C TYR A 2 10.95 8.54 -3.98
N LEU A 3 9.96 8.95 -3.17
CA LEU A 3 8.80 8.24 -2.62
C LEU A 3 7.75 7.83 -3.66
N GLY A 4 7.53 6.54 -3.96
CA GLY A 4 6.33 6.07 -4.66
C GLY A 4 5.42 5.24 -3.74
N LEU A 5 4.13 5.57 -3.67
CA LEU A 5 3.10 4.80 -2.95
C LEU A 5 1.95 4.46 -3.90
N ASP A 6 1.59 3.17 -3.95
CA ASP A 6 0.46 2.65 -4.71
C ASP A 6 -0.50 1.94 -3.75
N LEU A 7 -1.66 2.56 -3.52
CA LEU A 7 -2.70 2.03 -2.65
C LEU A 7 -3.72 1.25 -3.49
N GLY A 8 -3.51 -0.05 -3.58
CA GLY A 8 -4.38 -0.98 -4.27
C GLY A 8 -5.46 -1.57 -3.36
N THR A 9 -6.43 -2.27 -3.97
CA THR A 9 -7.53 -2.90 -3.23
C THR A 9 -7.12 -4.12 -2.40
N SER A 10 -5.96 -4.71 -2.66
CA SER A 10 -5.45 -5.87 -1.90
C SER A 10 -4.27 -5.53 -1.00
N GLY A 11 -3.82 -4.27 -1.00
CA GLY A 11 -2.62 -3.87 -0.27
C GLY A 11 -1.99 -2.60 -0.81
N LEU A 12 -1.01 -2.12 -0.06
CA LEU A 12 -0.19 -0.97 -0.40
C LEU A 12 1.20 -1.43 -0.82
N LYS A 13 1.72 -0.84 -1.90
CA LYS A 13 3.10 -1.01 -2.33
C LYS A 13 3.85 0.31 -2.20
N ALA A 14 5.00 0.27 -1.54
CA ALA A 14 5.94 1.37 -1.45
C ALA A 14 7.18 1.06 -2.30
N ILE A 15 7.69 2.06 -3.02
CA ILE A 15 8.97 1.98 -3.72
C ILE A 15 9.80 3.23 -3.47
N VAL A 16 11.12 3.06 -3.46
CA VAL A 16 12.07 4.17 -3.50
C VAL A 16 12.84 4.08 -4.81
N ILE A 17 12.93 5.20 -5.53
CA ILE A 17 13.77 5.31 -6.73
C ILE A 17 14.88 6.34 -6.56
N ASP A 18 15.98 6.18 -7.30
CA ASP A 18 17.04 7.19 -7.40
C ASP A 18 16.70 8.30 -8.42
N ASP A 19 17.62 9.24 -8.63
CA ASP A 19 17.49 10.34 -9.59
C ASP A 19 17.55 9.91 -11.05
N THR A 20 18.09 8.71 -11.31
CA THR A 20 18.08 8.05 -12.62
C THR A 20 16.85 7.16 -12.84
N GLN A 21 15.85 7.25 -11.94
CA GLN A 21 14.62 6.45 -11.94
C GLN A 21 14.83 4.94 -11.74
N ARG A 22 15.99 4.52 -11.20
CA ARG A 22 16.20 3.10 -10.86
C ARG A 22 15.58 2.77 -9.51
N LEU A 23 15.03 1.56 -9.40
CA LEU A 23 14.50 1.03 -8.14
C LEU A 23 15.63 0.78 -7.14
N VAL A 24 15.51 1.40 -5.96
CA VAL A 24 16.44 1.25 -4.84
C VAL A 24 15.89 0.27 -3.81
N ALA A 25 14.59 0.37 -3.49
CA ALA A 25 13.92 -0.51 -2.54
C ALA A 25 12.43 -0.62 -2.86
N SER A 26 11.79 -1.69 -2.38
CA SER A 26 10.35 -1.86 -2.42
C SER A 26 9.85 -2.67 -1.24
N ALA A 27 8.69 -2.30 -0.70
CA ALA A 27 7.99 -3.02 0.35
C ALA A 27 6.50 -3.08 0.03
N SER A 28 5.76 -3.99 0.67
CA SER A 28 4.31 -4.11 0.48
C SER A 28 3.63 -4.61 1.74
N ALA A 29 2.41 -4.10 2.00
CA ALA A 29 1.57 -4.52 3.10
C ALA A 29 0.18 -4.88 2.59
N ALA A 30 -0.37 -6.01 3.03
CA ALA A 30 -1.71 -6.44 2.63
C ALA A 30 -2.79 -5.58 3.31
N ILE A 31 -3.92 -5.40 2.62
CA ILE A 31 -5.11 -4.74 3.18
C ILE A 31 -6.30 -5.67 2.91
N ASP A 32 -7.00 -6.05 3.97
CA ASP A 32 -8.19 -6.87 3.87
C ASP A 32 -9.41 -6.04 3.46
N GLY A 33 -10.28 -6.63 2.66
CA GLY A 33 -11.56 -6.04 2.28
C GLY A 33 -12.73 -6.62 3.08
N SER A 34 -13.77 -5.83 3.28
CA SER A 34 -15.04 -6.25 3.85
C SER A 34 -16.11 -6.40 2.75
N ARG A 35 -16.92 -7.46 2.86
CA ARG A 35 -18.03 -7.76 1.94
C ARG A 35 -19.26 -8.18 2.75
N PRO A 36 -19.89 -7.28 3.52
CA PRO A 36 -20.96 -7.65 4.47
C PRO A 36 -22.23 -8.13 3.76
N HIS A 37 -22.46 -7.69 2.53
CA HIS A 37 -23.61 -8.06 1.71
C HIS A 37 -23.20 -8.38 0.27
N PRO A 38 -24.02 -9.15 -0.48
CA PRO A 38 -23.78 -9.41 -1.89
C PRO A 38 -23.64 -8.12 -2.70
N GLY A 39 -22.57 -8.03 -3.49
CA GLY A 39 -22.26 -6.86 -4.33
C GLY A 39 -21.53 -5.72 -3.62
N TRP A 40 -21.32 -5.80 -2.30
CA TRP A 40 -20.60 -4.77 -1.55
C TRP A 40 -19.09 -5.07 -1.52
N SER A 41 -18.30 -4.00 -1.53
CA SER A 41 -16.84 -4.06 -1.42
C SER A 41 -16.37 -2.80 -0.69
N GLU A 42 -15.94 -2.99 0.55
CA GLU A 42 -15.59 -1.90 1.47
C GLU A 42 -14.22 -2.14 2.09
N GLN A 43 -13.59 -1.06 2.57
CA GLN A 43 -12.38 -1.11 3.39
C GLN A 43 -12.49 -0.02 4.47
N ASN A 44 -11.86 -0.26 5.62
CA ASN A 44 -11.70 0.79 6.62
C ASN A 44 -10.49 1.67 6.25
N PRO A 45 -10.65 2.99 6.07
CA PRO A 45 -9.52 3.86 5.71
C PRO A 45 -8.36 3.85 6.72
N ALA A 46 -8.61 3.48 7.98
CA ALA A 46 -7.55 3.30 8.96
C ALA A 46 -6.57 2.17 8.58
N ASP A 47 -7.05 1.13 7.89
CA ASP A 47 -6.21 0.01 7.44
C ASP A 47 -5.24 0.45 6.34
N TRP A 48 -5.61 1.47 5.55
CA TRP A 48 -4.72 2.07 4.55
C TRP A 48 -3.53 2.77 5.21
N ILE A 49 -3.79 3.50 6.30
CA ILE A 49 -2.75 4.19 7.07
C ILE A 49 -1.83 3.15 7.70
N ALA A 50 -2.38 2.13 8.36
CA ALA A 50 -1.59 1.07 8.99
C ALA A 50 -0.72 0.30 7.97
N ALA A 51 -1.25 0.01 6.77
CA ALA A 51 -0.50 -0.62 5.70
C ALA A 51 0.60 0.30 5.15
N THR A 52 0.35 1.61 5.05
CA THR A 52 1.36 2.60 4.68
C THR A 52 2.50 2.61 5.69
N GLU A 53 2.17 2.71 6.98
CA GLU A 53 3.17 2.71 8.07
C GLU A 53 3.99 1.41 8.05
N THR A 54 3.33 0.26 7.94
CA THR A 54 3.98 -1.05 7.86
C THR A 54 4.98 -1.10 6.70
N ALA A 55 4.58 -0.70 5.49
CA ALA A 55 5.45 -0.72 4.31
C ALA A 55 6.60 0.31 4.39
N LEU A 56 6.49 1.35 5.22
CA LEU A 56 7.55 2.34 5.42
C LEU A 56 8.56 1.94 6.50
N THR A 57 8.24 0.95 7.34
CA THR A 57 9.06 0.51 8.48
C THR A 57 9.68 -0.88 8.34
N ASP A 58 9.41 -1.59 7.23
CA ASP A 58 10.02 -2.89 6.87
C ASP A 58 11.50 -2.72 6.46
#